data_AF-A0AA39J9H1-F1
#
_entry.id   AF-A0AA39J9H1-F1
#
_cell.length_a   1.000
_cell.length_b   1.000
_cell.length_c   1.000
_cell.angle_alpha   90.00
_cell.angle_beta   90.00
_cell.angle_gamma   90.00
#
_symmetry.space_group_name_H-M   'P 1'
#
loop_
_entity.id
_entity.type
_entity.pdbx_description
1 polymer ?
#
loop_
_entity_poly.entity_id
_entity_poly.type
_entity_poly.pdbx_seq_one_letter_code
_entity_poly.pdbx_strand_id
1 'polypeptide(L)'
;MGRLLPTNLVDFRVQIYVMKGIWAYMEQYRNMESWTDIMILGLVHHMLVFRNMHDFAGGDVLIICINWDKELVDAAVDYWVKLSADNWMKEERDTKLCQVYAKAHGHNPCFYQVDPYVCALLLDEEVSYVLSFIVILETRKDGKDRAFFTHPSHCPPPSILNTLPKTCRSASCTNSKCIGVWRVEDCCSLHCTGPMVRELQRYEDCVVCNLWGCETEPVVGLQRCQKCKETLYCCQKSRLVFFTRFCIAISHLFYR
;
A
#
# COMPACT_ATOMS: atom_id res chain seq x y z
N MET A 1 6.07 -13.00 -9.35
CA MET A 1 5.25 -12.97 -10.59
C MET A 1 3.89 -12.39 -10.21
N GLY A 2 3.50 -11.24 -10.76
CA GLY A 2 2.16 -10.68 -10.54
C GLY A 2 1.11 -11.38 -11.41
N ARG A 3 -0.15 -11.39 -10.97
CA ARG A 3 -1.29 -12.02 -11.65
C ARG A 3 -2.49 -11.08 -11.59
N LEU A 4 -3.05 -10.71 -12.74
CA LEU A 4 -4.20 -9.81 -12.82
C LEU A 4 -5.47 -10.50 -12.31
N LEU A 5 -6.22 -9.84 -11.41
CA LEU A 5 -7.47 -10.38 -10.85
C LEU A 5 -8.67 -10.18 -11.81
N PRO A 6 -9.60 -11.14 -11.89
CA PRO A 6 -10.90 -10.97 -12.55
C PRO A 6 -11.72 -9.82 -11.96
N THR A 7 -12.48 -9.10 -12.80
CA THR A 7 -13.23 -7.87 -12.44
C THR A 7 -14.29 -8.08 -11.35
N ASN A 8 -14.89 -9.25 -11.28
CA ASN A 8 -15.87 -9.62 -10.26
C ASN A 8 -15.25 -9.91 -8.87
N LEU A 9 -13.91 -9.94 -8.76
CA LEU A 9 -13.16 -10.08 -7.50
C LEU A 9 -12.47 -8.78 -7.10
N VAL A 10 -12.88 -7.66 -7.70
CA VAL A 10 -12.35 -6.33 -7.42
C VAL A 10 -13.05 -5.67 -6.23
N ASP A 11 -13.93 -6.38 -5.52
CA ASP A 11 -14.41 -5.92 -4.22
C ASP A 11 -13.25 -6.01 -3.21
N PHE A 12 -12.83 -4.85 -2.74
CA PHE A 12 -11.90 -4.70 -1.62
C PHE A 12 -12.39 -3.57 -0.71
N ARG A 13 -12.14 -3.73 0.58
CA ARG A 13 -12.41 -2.68 1.55
C ARG A 13 -11.20 -1.77 1.64
N VAL A 14 -11.45 -0.47 1.62
CA VAL A 14 -10.44 0.54 1.98
C VAL A 14 -10.65 0.90 3.44
N GLN A 15 -9.61 0.74 4.26
CA GLN A 15 -9.61 1.12 5.67
C GLN A 15 -8.70 2.33 5.86
N ILE A 16 -9.25 3.41 6.40
CA ILE A 16 -8.53 4.68 6.58
C ILE A 16 -8.33 4.97 8.06
N TYR A 17 -7.07 5.14 8.45
CA TYR A 17 -6.62 5.46 9.80
C TYR A 17 -6.22 6.93 9.84
N VAL A 18 -7.01 7.77 10.50
CA VAL A 18 -6.85 9.22 10.45
C VAL A 18 -7.24 9.88 11.77
N MET A 19 -6.42 10.84 12.21
CA MET A 19 -6.73 11.67 13.39
C MET A 19 -7.97 12.51 13.14
N LYS A 20 -8.85 12.65 14.15
CA LYS A 20 -10.07 13.46 14.04
C LYS A 20 -9.81 14.88 13.54
N GLY A 21 -8.74 15.53 14.00
CA GLY A 21 -8.37 16.88 13.56
C GLY A 21 -7.94 16.95 12.11
N ILE A 22 -7.21 15.95 11.61
CA ILE A 22 -6.84 15.84 10.20
C ILE A 22 -8.07 15.59 9.34
N TRP A 23 -8.94 14.68 9.79
CA TRP A 23 -10.19 14.37 9.11
C TRP A 23 -11.09 15.61 8.99
N ALA A 24 -11.31 16.32 10.10
CA ALA A 24 -12.09 17.56 10.11
C ALA A 24 -11.46 18.65 9.23
N TYR A 25 -10.13 18.77 9.24
CA TYR A 25 -9.41 19.69 8.34
C TYR A 25 -9.65 19.34 6.87
N MET A 26 -9.60 18.05 6.51
CA MET A 26 -9.87 17.57 5.15
C MET A 26 -11.31 17.86 4.71
N GLU A 27 -12.29 17.64 5.59
CA GLU A 27 -13.70 17.96 5.34
C GLU A 27 -13.92 19.48 5.15
N GLN A 28 -13.31 20.30 6.02
CA GLN A 28 -13.47 21.76 6.00
C GLN A 28 -12.80 22.43 4.79
N TYR A 29 -11.57 22.04 4.44
CA TYR A 29 -10.79 22.73 3.40
C TYR A 29 -11.32 22.46 1.99
N ARG A 30 -12.20 21.46 1.84
CA ARG A 30 -12.64 20.98 0.52
C ARG A 30 -14.11 21.22 0.23
N ASN A 31 -14.94 21.57 1.22
CA ASN A 31 -16.35 21.97 1.03
C ASN A 31 -17.14 21.03 0.09
N MET A 32 -16.76 19.75 0.08
CA MET A 32 -17.17 18.78 -0.91
C MET A 32 -17.52 17.49 -0.18
N GLU A 33 -18.75 17.04 -0.37
CA GLU A 33 -19.16 15.64 -0.17
C GLU A 33 -18.23 14.63 -0.89
N SER A 34 -17.29 15.11 -1.72
CA SER A 34 -16.41 14.35 -2.60
C SER A 34 -14.91 14.41 -2.27
N TRP A 35 -14.42 14.94 -1.13
CA TRP A 35 -12.96 14.89 -0.90
C TRP A 35 -12.46 13.46 -0.79
N THR A 36 -13.16 12.63 -0.02
CA THR A 36 -12.86 11.20 0.10
C THR A 36 -12.90 10.54 -1.27
N ASP A 37 -13.86 10.89 -2.13
CA ASP A 37 -13.92 10.43 -3.51
C ASP A 37 -12.73 10.93 -4.35
N ILE A 38 -12.34 12.20 -4.26
CA ILE A 38 -11.21 12.77 -4.99
C ILE A 38 -9.90 12.12 -4.56
N MET A 39 -9.70 11.94 -3.27
CA MET A 39 -8.55 11.23 -2.73
C MET A 39 -8.54 9.79 -3.23
N ILE A 40 -9.65 9.05 -3.05
CA ILE A 40 -9.74 7.66 -3.48
C ILE A 40 -9.53 7.55 -4.99
N LEU A 41 -10.12 8.43 -5.80
CA LEU A 41 -9.89 8.51 -7.25
C LEU A 41 -8.42 8.80 -7.59
N GLY A 42 -7.73 9.63 -6.80
CA GLY A 42 -6.30 9.88 -6.94
C GLY A 42 -5.42 8.67 -6.58
N LEU A 43 -5.87 7.85 -5.63
CA LEU A 43 -5.18 6.65 -5.16
C LEU A 43 -5.54 5.41 -5.98
N VAL A 44 -6.73 5.37 -6.59
CA VAL A 44 -7.38 4.15 -7.10
C VAL A 44 -6.50 3.42 -8.09
N HIS A 45 -5.87 4.15 -8.99
CA HIS A 45 -5.03 3.56 -10.02
C HIS A 45 -3.85 2.79 -9.40
N HIS A 46 -3.17 3.40 -8.42
CA HIS A 46 -2.03 2.78 -7.74
C HIS A 46 -2.48 1.62 -6.85
N MET A 47 -3.57 1.80 -6.07
CA MET A 47 -4.14 0.73 -5.25
C MET A 47 -4.52 -0.48 -6.09
N LEU A 48 -5.16 -0.25 -7.25
CA LEU A 48 -5.52 -1.32 -8.18
C LEU A 48 -4.28 -2.00 -8.76
N VAL A 49 -3.24 -1.27 -9.16
CA VAL A 49 -2.01 -1.90 -9.65
C VAL A 49 -1.37 -2.73 -8.56
N PHE A 50 -1.16 -2.18 -7.37
CA PHE A 50 -0.49 -2.88 -6.28
C PHE A 50 -1.28 -4.13 -5.90
N ARG A 51 -2.60 -4.01 -5.71
CA ARG A 51 -3.48 -5.15 -5.45
C ARG A 51 -3.40 -6.22 -6.55
N ASN A 52 -3.49 -5.83 -7.81
CA ASN A 52 -3.42 -6.76 -8.95
C ASN A 52 -2.04 -7.42 -9.15
N MET A 53 -1.03 -7.05 -8.37
CA MET A 53 0.24 -7.77 -8.37
C MET A 53 0.28 -8.87 -7.29
N HIS A 54 -0.72 -8.92 -6.41
CA HIS A 54 -0.81 -9.87 -5.30
C HIS A 54 -2.04 -10.75 -5.47
N ASP A 55 -1.78 -12.00 -5.83
CA ASP A 55 -2.80 -13.03 -6.08
C ASP A 55 -3.29 -13.74 -4.81
N PHE A 56 -2.79 -13.31 -3.65
CA PHE A 56 -3.10 -13.93 -2.37
C PHE A 56 -4.28 -13.19 -1.76
N ALA A 57 -5.49 -13.72 -1.97
CA ALA A 57 -6.72 -13.37 -1.27
C ALA A 57 -6.83 -11.86 -1.00
N GLY A 58 -7.19 -11.11 -2.04
CA GLY A 58 -7.22 -9.65 -2.09
C GLY A 58 -7.64 -9.00 -0.77
N GLY A 59 -6.65 -8.66 0.04
CA GLY A 59 -6.84 -8.07 1.35
C GLY A 59 -7.32 -6.62 1.24
N ASP A 60 -7.79 -6.12 2.38
CA ASP A 60 -8.16 -4.72 2.55
C ASP A 60 -6.98 -3.80 2.20
N VAL A 61 -7.26 -2.66 1.57
CA VAL A 61 -6.25 -1.62 1.35
C VAL A 61 -6.23 -0.71 2.56
N LEU A 62 -5.11 -0.73 3.28
CA LEU A 62 -4.89 0.11 4.44
C LEU A 62 -4.31 1.47 4.02
N ILE A 63 -4.91 2.55 4.51
CA ILE A 63 -4.41 3.92 4.34
C ILE A 63 -4.19 4.52 5.73
N ILE A 64 -2.97 4.98 6.02
CA ILE A 64 -2.64 5.73 7.22
C ILE A 64 -2.40 7.19 6.84
N CYS A 65 -3.28 8.07 7.31
CA CYS A 65 -3.20 9.51 7.05
C CYS A 65 -2.29 10.18 8.07
N ILE A 66 -1.25 10.86 7.58
CA ILE A 66 -0.25 11.53 8.41
C ILE A 66 0.02 12.96 7.93
N ASN A 67 0.35 13.84 8.88
CA ASN A 67 0.75 15.23 8.58
C ASN A 67 2.26 15.43 8.81
N TRP A 68 3.07 14.44 8.47
CA TRP A 68 4.52 14.46 8.63
C TRP A 68 5.18 15.17 7.45
N ASP A 69 6.37 15.76 7.65
CA ASP A 69 7.20 16.12 6.50
C ASP A 69 7.94 14.90 5.95
N LYS A 70 8.54 15.09 4.76
CA LYS A 70 9.31 14.06 4.07
C LYS A 70 10.33 13.39 4.99
N GLU A 71 11.10 14.18 5.75
CA GLU A 71 12.21 13.67 6.55
C GLU A 71 11.73 12.73 7.65
N LEU A 72 10.60 13.07 8.29
CA LEU A 72 9.98 12.22 9.29
C LEU A 72 9.37 10.95 8.67
N VAL A 73 8.71 11.05 7.51
CA VAL A 73 8.18 9.85 6.84
C VAL A 73 9.32 8.92 6.41
N ASP A 74 10.40 9.45 5.85
CA ASP A 74 11.57 8.67 5.44
C ASP A 74 12.20 7.98 6.66
N ALA A 75 12.33 8.69 7.79
CA ALA A 75 12.85 8.13 9.04
C ALA A 75 11.95 7.05 9.64
N ALA A 76 10.63 7.23 9.59
CA ALA A 76 9.65 6.26 10.08
C ALA A 76 9.67 4.97 9.26
N VAL A 77 9.66 5.10 7.93
CA VAL A 77 9.73 3.94 7.01
C VAL A 77 11.06 3.21 7.16
N ASP A 78 12.19 3.91 7.20
CA ASP A 78 13.51 3.30 7.42
C ASP A 78 13.58 2.57 8.76
N TYR A 79 12.97 3.12 9.81
CA TYR A 79 12.83 2.45 11.10
C TYR A 79 12.06 1.13 10.99
N TRP A 80 10.87 1.12 10.38
CA TRP A 80 10.08 -0.11 10.24
C TRP A 80 10.76 -1.16 9.35
N VAL A 81 11.41 -0.74 8.26
CA VAL A 81 12.21 -1.65 7.42
C VAL A 81 13.30 -2.30 8.27
N LYS A 82 14.11 -1.51 8.98
CA LYS A 82 15.20 -2.06 9.80
C LYS A 82 14.70 -2.87 10.99
N LEU A 83 13.59 -2.47 11.60
CA LEU A 83 12.92 -3.24 12.66
C LEU A 83 12.52 -4.62 12.14
N SER A 84 12.04 -4.72 10.90
CA SER A 84 11.67 -6.01 10.30
C SER A 84 12.83 -6.94 10.04
N ALA A 85 14.07 -6.44 9.95
CA ALA A 85 15.25 -7.30 9.82
C ALA A 85 15.61 -8.02 11.13
N ASP A 86 15.09 -7.53 12.27
CA ASP A 86 15.35 -8.02 13.64
C ASP A 86 16.84 -8.19 14.01
N ASN A 87 17.70 -7.40 13.38
CA ASN A 87 19.14 -7.40 13.65
C ASN A 87 19.54 -6.44 14.79
N TRP A 88 18.56 -5.74 15.37
CA TRP A 88 18.80 -4.76 16.43
C TRP A 88 18.65 -5.38 17.81
N MET A 89 19.66 -5.16 18.65
CA MET A 89 19.51 -5.38 20.09
C MET A 89 18.47 -4.42 20.67
N LYS A 90 17.86 -4.80 21.81
CA LYS A 90 16.82 -4.00 22.47
C LYS A 90 17.24 -2.54 22.71
N GLU A 91 18.45 -2.32 23.20
CA GLU A 91 18.99 -0.98 23.46
C GLU A 91 19.14 -0.14 22.18
N GLU A 92 19.57 -0.77 21.09
CA GLU A 92 19.65 -0.10 19.79
C GLU A 92 18.26 0.25 19.27
N ARG A 93 17.31 -0.69 19.36
CA ARG A 93 15.90 -0.49 18.97
C ARG A 93 15.28 0.68 19.72
N ASP A 94 15.46 0.75 21.04
CA ASP A 94 14.94 1.83 21.89
C ASP A 94 15.58 3.17 21.52
N THR A 95 16.89 3.17 21.23
CA THR A 95 17.62 4.36 20.77
C THR A 95 17.08 4.87 19.43
N LYS A 96 16.87 3.97 18.46
CA LYS A 96 16.33 4.32 17.13
C LYS A 96 14.89 4.81 17.22
N LEU A 97 14.06 4.17 18.05
CA LEU A 97 12.71 4.61 18.34
C LEU A 97 12.69 6.04 18.90
N CYS A 98 13.52 6.32 19.90
CA CYS A 98 13.67 7.66 20.48
C CYS A 98 14.13 8.71 19.45
N GLN A 99 15.01 8.33 18.50
CA GLN A 99 15.45 9.23 17.44
C GLN A 99 14.33 9.63 16.49
N VAL A 100 13.50 8.67 16.06
CA VAL A 100 12.33 8.96 15.22
C VAL A 100 11.29 9.76 16.02
N TYR A 101 11.08 9.41 17.28
CA TYR A 101 10.18 10.13 18.18
C TYR A 101 10.57 11.60 18.35
N ALA A 102 11.85 11.89 18.58
CA ALA A 102 12.35 13.26 18.70
C ALA A 102 12.06 14.09 17.44
N LYS A 103 12.20 13.48 16.25
CA LYS A 103 11.83 14.11 14.98
C LYS A 103 10.32 14.31 14.82
N ALA A 104 9.52 13.42 15.40
CA ALA A 104 8.07 13.48 15.35
C ALA A 104 7.45 14.48 16.34
N HIS A 105 8.27 15.16 17.15
CA HIS A 105 7.77 16.11 18.13
C HIS A 105 7.03 17.27 17.45
N GLY A 106 5.82 17.56 17.92
CA GLY A 106 4.95 18.60 17.33
C GLY A 106 4.17 18.18 16.08
N HIS A 107 4.32 16.93 15.61
CA HIS A 107 3.49 16.38 14.54
C HIS A 107 2.24 15.68 15.09
N ASN A 108 1.19 15.67 14.27
CA ASN A 108 -0.09 15.01 14.57
C ASN A 108 -0.54 14.17 13.36
N PRO A 109 -0.85 12.87 13.49
CA PRO A 109 -0.52 12.04 14.66
C PRO A 109 0.99 12.08 14.92
N CYS A 110 1.45 11.87 16.14
CA CYS A 110 2.88 11.69 16.39
C CYS A 110 3.30 10.26 16.04
N PHE A 111 4.61 10.01 15.90
CA PHE A 111 5.13 8.68 15.55
C PHE A 111 4.68 7.61 16.56
N TYR A 112 4.67 7.94 17.85
CA TYR A 112 4.21 7.04 18.92
C TYR A 112 2.74 6.62 18.78
N GLN A 113 1.91 7.45 18.15
CA GLN A 113 0.52 7.08 17.89
C GLN A 113 0.41 6.16 16.68
N VAL A 114 1.27 6.29 15.66
CA VAL A 114 1.18 5.51 14.42
C VAL A 114 1.90 4.17 14.53
N ASP A 115 3.06 4.13 15.18
CA ASP A 115 3.94 2.96 15.26
C ASP A 115 3.26 1.71 15.84
N PRO A 116 2.50 1.78 16.96
CA PRO A 116 1.79 0.63 17.49
C PRO A 116 0.76 0.07 16.52
N TYR A 117 0.10 0.91 15.71
CA TYR A 117 -0.85 0.42 14.71
C TYR A 117 -0.13 -0.29 13.57
N VAL A 118 0.95 0.28 13.04
CA VAL A 118 1.74 -0.37 11.99
C VAL A 118 2.27 -1.71 12.49
N CYS A 119 2.81 -1.74 13.71
CA CYS A 119 3.27 -2.97 14.34
C CYS A 119 2.13 -3.98 14.53
N ALA A 120 0.98 -3.58 15.08
CA ALA A 120 -0.17 -4.48 15.27
C ALA A 120 -0.68 -5.03 13.93
N LEU A 121 -0.83 -4.20 12.91
CA LEU A 121 -1.26 -4.61 11.57
C LEU A 121 -0.32 -5.63 10.92
N LEU A 122 0.97 -5.59 11.27
CA LEU A 122 1.97 -6.51 10.76
C LEU A 122 2.14 -7.75 11.64
N LEU A 123 1.95 -7.64 12.96
CA LEU A 123 2.31 -8.67 13.94
C LEU A 123 1.12 -9.40 14.58
N ASP A 124 -0.05 -8.79 14.65
CA ASP A 124 -1.20 -9.34 15.37
C ASP A 124 -1.86 -10.51 14.63
N GLU A 125 -1.64 -11.73 15.10
CA GLU A 125 -2.18 -12.96 14.52
C GLU A 125 -3.72 -12.96 14.43
N GLU A 126 -4.42 -12.20 15.28
CA GLU A 126 -5.89 -12.04 15.24
C GLU A 126 -6.36 -11.29 13.99
N VAL A 127 -5.49 -10.48 13.37
CA VAL A 127 -5.73 -9.92 12.04
C VAL A 127 -5.62 -11.07 11.04
N SER A 128 -6.74 -11.74 10.81
CA SER A 128 -6.85 -12.96 9.97
C SER A 128 -6.42 -12.82 8.50
N TYR A 129 -6.05 -11.62 8.04
CA TYR A 129 -5.61 -11.35 6.67
C TYR A 129 -4.22 -10.72 6.63
N VAL A 130 -3.45 -11.07 5.61
CA VAL A 130 -2.11 -10.53 5.38
C VAL A 130 -2.21 -9.34 4.44
N LEU A 131 -1.96 -8.14 4.96
CA LEU A 131 -1.81 -6.94 4.14
C LEU A 131 -0.63 -7.13 3.18
N SER A 132 -0.83 -6.88 1.88
CA SER A 132 0.30 -6.87 0.93
C SER A 132 1.09 -5.56 0.99
N PHE A 133 0.40 -4.46 1.29
CA PHE A 133 0.99 -3.13 1.44
C PHE A 133 0.12 -2.22 2.31
N ILE A 134 0.74 -1.16 2.83
CA ILE A 134 0.12 -0.04 3.54
C ILE A 134 0.35 1.21 2.70
N VAL A 135 -0.69 2.02 2.48
CA VAL A 135 -0.54 3.36 1.89
C VAL A 135 -0.30 4.35 3.02
N ILE A 136 0.82 5.06 2.95
CA ILE A 136 1.08 6.21 3.83
C ILE A 136 0.63 7.44 3.06
N LEU A 137 -0.47 8.05 3.52
CA LEU A 137 -1.08 9.21 2.89
C LEU A 137 -0.61 10.50 3.57
N GLU A 138 0.12 11.33 2.84
CA GLU A 138 0.72 12.56 3.36
C GLU A 138 -0.22 13.76 3.15
N THR A 139 -0.80 14.28 4.23
CA THR A 139 -1.89 15.26 4.18
C THR A 139 -1.42 16.70 3.99
N ARG A 140 -0.11 16.93 3.94
CA ARG A 140 0.50 18.25 3.74
C ARG A 140 0.33 18.71 2.29
N LYS A 141 0.35 20.02 2.07
CA LYS A 141 0.20 20.65 0.74
C LYS A 141 1.15 20.10 -0.33
N ASP A 142 2.37 19.73 0.05
CA ASP A 142 3.40 19.15 -0.83
C ASP A 142 3.70 17.67 -0.47
N GLY A 143 2.85 17.07 0.35
CA GLY A 143 2.93 15.66 0.71
C GLY A 143 2.72 14.79 -0.52
N LYS A 144 3.37 13.64 -0.55
CA LYS A 144 3.13 12.64 -1.59
C LYS A 144 3.00 11.26 -0.97
N ASP A 145 2.00 10.54 -1.42
CA ASP A 145 1.66 9.23 -0.91
C ASP A 145 2.67 8.19 -1.39
N ARG A 146 2.87 7.17 -0.56
CA ARG A 146 3.80 6.07 -0.84
C ARG A 146 3.24 4.75 -0.36
N ALA A 147 3.63 3.67 -1.04
CA ALA A 147 3.31 2.32 -0.60
C ALA A 147 4.45 1.75 0.23
N PHE A 148 4.07 1.10 1.32
CA PHE A 148 4.95 0.35 2.21
C PHE A 148 4.57 -1.13 2.14
N PHE A 149 5.39 -1.93 1.46
CA PHE A 149 5.12 -3.33 1.17
C PHE A 149 5.53 -4.23 2.33
N THR A 150 4.69 -5.20 2.66
CA THR A 150 4.92 -6.11 3.80
C THR A 150 5.90 -7.25 3.48
N HIS A 151 6.28 -7.40 2.21
CA HIS A 151 7.29 -8.35 1.77
C HIS A 151 7.89 -7.87 0.43
N PRO A 152 9.18 -8.12 0.13
CA PRO A 152 9.80 -7.69 -1.13
C PRO A 152 9.12 -8.25 -2.38
N SER A 153 8.57 -9.47 -2.31
CA SER A 153 7.80 -10.05 -3.42
C SER A 153 6.45 -9.36 -3.65
N HIS A 154 6.01 -8.50 -2.71
CA HIS A 154 4.85 -7.65 -2.90
C HIS A 154 5.22 -6.33 -3.60
N CYS A 155 6.49 -5.98 -3.75
CA CYS A 155 6.85 -4.81 -4.54
C CYS A 155 6.66 -5.12 -6.04
N PRO A 156 5.90 -4.30 -6.80
CA PRO A 156 5.85 -4.47 -8.25
C PRO A 156 7.25 -4.29 -8.85
N PRO A 157 7.59 -5.01 -9.93
CA PRO A 157 8.87 -4.87 -10.58
C PRO A 157 9.05 -3.43 -11.10
N PRO A 158 10.29 -2.91 -11.14
CA PRO A 158 10.56 -1.56 -11.63
C PRO A 158 10.01 -1.30 -13.04
N SER A 159 9.95 -2.34 -13.89
CA SER A 159 9.36 -2.30 -15.23
C SER A 159 7.91 -1.82 -15.22
N ILE A 160 7.10 -2.25 -14.25
CA ILE A 160 5.70 -1.86 -14.07
C ILE A 160 5.62 -0.49 -13.39
N LEU A 161 6.37 -0.28 -12.32
CA LEU A 161 6.40 0.99 -11.59
C LEU A 161 6.76 2.18 -12.50
N ASN A 162 7.71 1.98 -13.41
CA ASN A 162 8.13 2.99 -14.39
C ASN A 162 7.07 3.31 -15.45
N THR A 163 6.09 2.43 -15.65
CA THR A 163 4.96 2.63 -16.57
C THR A 163 3.74 3.26 -15.91
N LEU A 164 3.70 3.31 -14.57
CA LEU A 164 2.62 4.00 -13.88
C LEU A 164 2.62 5.48 -14.26
N PRO A 165 1.44 6.13 -14.29
CA PRO A 165 1.34 7.55 -14.52
C PRO A 165 2.31 8.26 -13.57
N LYS A 166 3.42 8.73 -14.13
CA LYS A 166 4.41 9.46 -13.36
C LYS A 166 3.74 10.74 -12.95
N THR A 167 3.35 10.81 -11.69
CA THR A 167 2.73 12.00 -11.17
C THR A 167 3.75 13.13 -11.22
N CYS A 168 3.27 14.36 -11.20
CA CYS A 168 4.12 15.49 -11.45
C CYS A 168 5.14 15.76 -10.33
N ARG A 169 6.25 16.40 -10.68
CA ARG A 169 7.52 16.37 -9.91
C ARG A 169 8.13 14.96 -9.74
N SER A 170 7.81 14.00 -10.60
CA SER A 170 8.76 12.91 -10.90
C SER A 170 10.00 13.50 -11.57
N ALA A 171 11.14 12.82 -11.52
CA ALA A 171 12.38 13.29 -12.14
C ALA A 171 12.21 13.66 -13.65
N SER A 172 11.21 13.08 -14.31
CA SER A 172 10.87 13.31 -15.72
C SER A 172 9.80 14.38 -15.97
N CYS A 173 9.18 14.97 -14.95
CA CYS A 173 8.13 15.98 -15.11
C CYS A 173 8.70 17.39 -15.11
N THR A 174 8.61 18.08 -16.25
CA THR A 174 9.08 19.47 -16.41
C THR A 174 8.06 20.53 -15.99
N ASN A 175 6.80 20.15 -15.77
CA ASN A 175 5.75 21.08 -15.35
C ASN A 175 5.80 21.35 -13.84
N SER A 176 6.30 22.53 -13.46
CA SER A 176 6.43 22.98 -12.07
C SER A 176 5.11 23.19 -11.33
N LYS A 177 4.00 23.37 -12.06
CA LYS A 177 2.65 23.56 -11.49
C LYS A 177 1.93 22.25 -11.20
N CYS A 178 2.46 21.15 -11.69
CA CYS A 178 1.76 19.89 -11.58
C CYS A 178 2.11 19.22 -10.24
N ILE A 179 1.08 18.94 -9.45
CA ILE A 179 1.18 18.42 -8.08
C ILE A 179 1.00 16.90 -8.19
N GLY A 180 2.10 16.16 -8.13
CA GLY A 180 2.02 14.72 -8.11
C GLY A 180 1.50 14.19 -6.77
N VAL A 181 0.74 13.10 -6.82
CA VAL A 181 0.11 12.50 -5.62
C VAL A 181 0.97 11.37 -5.06
N TRP A 182 1.89 10.79 -5.84
CA TRP A 182 2.63 9.58 -5.45
C TRP A 182 4.13 9.72 -5.62
N ARG A 183 4.89 9.07 -4.72
CA ARG A 183 6.32 8.77 -4.88
C ARG A 183 6.50 7.27 -5.03
N VAL A 184 6.48 6.83 -6.28
CA VAL A 184 6.65 5.42 -6.62
C VAL A 184 8.08 4.97 -6.35
N GLU A 185 9.04 5.87 -6.56
CA GLU A 185 10.46 5.68 -6.30
C GLU A 185 10.82 5.51 -4.80
N ASP A 186 10.00 6.06 -3.91
CA ASP A 186 10.20 6.02 -2.45
C ASP A 186 9.39 4.88 -1.81
N CYS A 187 8.84 3.96 -2.61
CA CYS A 187 8.19 2.77 -2.10
C CYS A 187 9.23 1.82 -1.49
N CYS A 188 8.97 1.34 -0.28
CA CYS A 188 9.87 0.45 0.46
C CYS A 188 9.16 -0.87 0.77
N SER A 189 9.95 -1.91 1.04
CA SER A 189 9.43 -3.18 1.54
C SER A 189 10.12 -3.57 2.84
N LEU A 190 9.41 -4.28 3.70
CA LEU A 190 10.02 -5.04 4.79
C LEU A 190 11.06 -6.04 4.25
N HIS A 191 11.92 -6.54 5.13
CA HIS A 191 12.81 -7.66 4.80
C HIS A 191 11.99 -8.93 4.49
N CYS A 192 12.59 -9.90 3.79
CA CYS A 192 11.88 -11.15 3.45
C CYS A 192 11.74 -12.12 4.61
N THR A 193 12.58 -11.97 5.63
CA THR A 193 12.67 -12.83 6.81
C THR A 193 12.73 -11.93 8.03
N GLY A 194 11.78 -12.10 8.94
CA GLY A 194 11.74 -11.28 10.15
C GLY A 194 10.41 -11.43 10.90
N PRO A 195 10.38 -11.07 12.19
CA PRO A 195 9.21 -11.23 13.04
C PRO A 195 8.03 -10.40 12.57
N MET A 196 8.27 -9.28 11.86
CA MET A 196 7.24 -8.41 11.28
C MET A 196 6.64 -8.95 9.98
N VAL A 197 7.19 -10.03 9.44
CA VAL A 197 6.80 -10.60 8.16
C VAL A 197 6.08 -11.90 8.47
N ARG A 198 4.76 -11.90 8.31
CA ARG A 198 3.99 -13.13 8.47
C ARG A 198 4.38 -14.09 7.36
N GLU A 199 4.80 -15.30 7.75
CA GLU A 199 4.91 -16.39 6.80
C GLU A 199 3.52 -16.68 6.25
N LEU A 200 3.28 -16.23 5.02
CA LEU A 200 2.19 -16.77 4.23
C LEU A 200 2.47 -18.26 4.11
N GLN A 201 1.64 -19.10 4.72
CA GLN A 201 1.51 -20.50 4.29
C GLN A 201 1.11 -20.45 2.82
N ARG A 202 2.12 -20.42 1.95
CA ARG A 202 1.93 -20.62 0.53
C ARG A 202 1.38 -22.03 0.44
N TYR A 203 0.20 -22.20 -0.14
CA TYR A 203 -0.25 -23.54 -0.50
C TYR A 203 0.78 -24.08 -1.51
N GLU A 204 1.76 -24.84 -1.02
CA GLU A 204 3.03 -25.12 -1.72
C GLU A 204 2.84 -25.91 -3.01
N ASP A 205 1.68 -26.54 -3.22
CA ASP A 205 1.45 -27.42 -4.36
C ASP A 205 0.45 -26.90 -5.40
N CYS A 206 -0.08 -25.69 -5.22
CA CYS A 206 -1.02 -25.13 -6.17
C CYS A 206 -0.33 -24.05 -7.01
N VAL A 207 -0.14 -24.32 -8.30
CA VAL A 207 -0.08 -23.23 -9.29
C VAL A 207 -1.44 -22.54 -9.24
N VAL A 208 -1.56 -21.53 -8.39
CA VAL A 208 -2.79 -20.75 -8.25
C VAL A 208 -2.92 -19.87 -9.50
N CYS A 209 -3.25 -20.46 -10.64
CA CYS A 209 -3.81 -19.69 -11.73
C CYS A 209 -5.05 -18.96 -11.17
N ASN A 210 -5.32 -17.72 -11.59
CA ASN A 210 -6.64 -17.11 -11.43
C ASN A 210 -7.65 -17.93 -12.24
N LEU A 211 -7.99 -19.12 -11.73
CA LEU A 211 -8.98 -20.08 -12.24
C LEU A 211 -10.37 -19.76 -11.71
N TRP A 212 -10.53 -18.68 -10.94
CA TRP A 212 -11.83 -18.27 -10.47
C TRP A 212 -12.65 -17.68 -11.63
N GLY A 213 -13.66 -18.43 -12.04
CA GLY A 213 -14.53 -18.12 -13.19
C GLY A 213 -14.17 -18.88 -14.49
N CYS A 214 -13.18 -19.78 -14.46
CA CYS A 214 -12.95 -20.71 -15.57
C CYS A 214 -13.74 -21.99 -15.30
N GLU A 215 -14.97 -22.09 -15.80
CA GLU A 215 -15.77 -23.33 -15.72
C GLU A 215 -15.23 -24.46 -16.62
N THR A 216 -14.12 -24.23 -17.31
CA THR A 216 -13.44 -25.24 -18.12
C THR A 216 -12.32 -25.89 -17.33
N GLU A 217 -12.25 -27.22 -17.40
CA GLU A 217 -11.12 -28.03 -16.93
C GLU A 217 -9.78 -27.38 -17.31
N PRO A 218 -8.74 -27.49 -16.46
CA PRO A 218 -7.48 -26.77 -16.61
C PRO A 218 -6.82 -27.11 -17.96
N VAL A 219 -7.02 -26.25 -18.95
CA VAL A 219 -6.27 -26.32 -20.21
C VAL A 219 -4.86 -25.79 -19.91
N VAL A 220 -3.90 -26.65 -20.20
CA VAL A 220 -2.47 -26.54 -19.93
C VAL A 220 -1.89 -25.17 -20.35
N GLY A 221 -1.39 -24.41 -19.37
CA GLY A 221 -0.39 -23.36 -19.57
C GLY A 221 -0.83 -21.93 -19.23
N LEU A 222 -0.17 -21.35 -18.22
CA LEU A 222 -0.19 -19.90 -17.99
C LEU A 222 0.46 -19.17 -19.17
N GLN A 223 -0.20 -18.17 -19.75
CA GLN A 223 0.37 -17.36 -20.82
C GLN A 223 1.22 -16.23 -20.25
N ARG A 224 2.42 -16.05 -20.81
CA ARG A 224 3.32 -14.96 -20.45
C ARG A 224 2.90 -13.68 -21.15
N CYS A 225 2.82 -12.58 -20.40
CA CYS A 225 2.55 -11.26 -20.94
C CYS A 225 3.59 -10.91 -22.01
N GLN A 226 3.11 -10.70 -23.24
CA GLN A 226 3.98 -10.41 -24.38
C GLN A 226 4.70 -9.06 -24.25
N LYS A 227 4.17 -8.15 -23.42
CA LYS A 227 4.73 -6.79 -23.23
C LYS A 227 5.81 -6.74 -22.15
N CYS A 228 5.54 -7.22 -20.94
CA CYS A 228 6.51 -7.18 -19.83
C CYS A 228 7.34 -8.46 -19.69
N LYS A 229 6.89 -9.59 -20.25
CA LYS A 229 7.49 -10.93 -20.11
C LYS A 229 7.64 -11.48 -18.68
N GLU A 230 7.25 -10.71 -17.67
CA GLU A 230 7.39 -11.03 -16.24
C GLU A 230 6.10 -11.54 -15.59
N THR A 231 4.95 -11.25 -16.20
CA THR A 231 3.60 -11.55 -15.68
C THR A 231 3.00 -12.76 -16.40
N LEU A 232 2.35 -13.66 -15.67
CA LEU A 232 1.63 -14.83 -16.21
C LEU A 232 0.12 -14.65 -16.01
N TYR A 233 -0.70 -14.98 -17.00
CA TYR A 233 -2.17 -14.90 -16.91
C TYR A 233 -2.86 -16.10 -17.60
N CYS A 234 -4.08 -16.41 -17.16
CA CYS A 234 -5.01 -17.29 -17.88
C CYS A 234 -5.85 -16.41 -18.81
N CYS A 235 -5.93 -16.69 -20.11
CA CYS A 235 -6.84 -15.92 -20.97
C CYS A 235 -7.31 -16.69 -22.19
N GLN A 236 -8.61 -16.62 -22.44
CA GLN A 236 -9.13 -16.54 -23.81
C GLN A 236 -9.98 -15.29 -24.08
N LYS A 237 -10.59 -14.63 -23.08
CA LYS A 237 -11.49 -13.49 -23.29
C LYS A 237 -11.51 -12.50 -22.11
N SER A 238 -10.64 -11.50 -22.11
CA SER A 238 -10.79 -10.31 -21.26
C SER A 238 -10.34 -9.06 -22.01
N ARG A 239 -11.20 -8.63 -22.93
CA ARG A 239 -11.25 -7.27 -23.48
C ARG A 239 -12.61 -6.71 -23.04
N LEU A 240 -12.72 -5.94 -21.96
CA LEU A 240 -13.77 -4.90 -21.78
C LEU A 240 -13.72 -4.25 -20.37
N VAL A 241 -13.53 -2.93 -20.40
CA VAL A 241 -14.06 -1.81 -19.58
C VAL A 241 -14.23 -1.98 -18.06
N PHE A 242 -13.62 -1.03 -17.35
CA PHE A 242 -13.58 -0.85 -15.90
C PHE A 242 -14.85 -0.20 -15.34
N PHE A 243 -15.52 -0.86 -14.40
CA PHE A 243 -16.39 -0.22 -13.41
C PHE A 243 -16.19 -0.96 -12.08
N THR A 244 -15.75 -0.23 -11.05
CA THR A 244 -15.43 -0.77 -9.73
C THR A 244 -16.43 -0.24 -8.70
N ARG A 245 -16.99 -1.10 -7.85
CA ARG A 245 -17.73 -0.68 -6.65
C ARG A 245 -16.75 -0.52 -5.49
N PHE A 246 -16.85 0.58 -4.74
CA PHE A 246 -16.01 0.86 -3.58
C PHE A 246 -16.85 0.77 -2.31
N CYS A 247 -16.43 -0.06 -1.36
CA CYS A 247 -16.94 -0.02 0.01
C CYS A 247 -15.87 0.63 0.89
N ILE A 248 -16.13 1.87 1.32
CA ILE A 248 -15.21 2.64 2.16
C ILE A 248 -15.65 2.47 3.61
N ALA A 249 -14.79 1.89 4.44
CA ALA A 249 -15.00 1.83 5.88
C ALA A 249 -14.05 2.82 6.56
N ILE A 250 -14.60 3.88 7.12
CA ILE A 250 -13.82 4.88 7.87
C ILE A 250 -13.84 4.48 9.33
N SER A 251 -12.66 4.20 9.89
CA SER A 251 -12.50 3.91 11.30
C SER A 251 -11.82 5.12 11.97
N HIS A 252 -12.50 5.77 12.90
CA HIS A 252 -11.89 6.83 13.71
C HIS A 252 -11.10 6.18 14.86
N LEU A 253 -9.81 5.96 14.68
CA LEU A 253 -9.00 5.17 15.62
C LEU A 253 -8.28 5.98 16.70
N PHE A 254 -8.09 7.28 16.52
CA PHE A 254 -7.38 8.08 17.52
C PHE A 254 -8.35 8.70 18.52
N TYR A 255 -8.87 7.88 19.43
CA TYR A 255 -9.60 8.32 20.61
C TYR A 255 -8.78 8.02 21.86
N ARG A 256 -7.88 8.95 22.21
CA ARG A 256 -7.52 9.30 23.59
C ARG A 256 -7.20 10.78 23.64
#